data_AF-A0A0C9X7G3-F1
#
_entry.id   AF-A0A0C9X7G3-F1
#
_cell.length_a   1.000
_cell.length_b   1.000
_cell.length_c   1.000
_cell.angle_alpha   90.00
_cell.angle_beta   90.00
_cell.angle_gamma   90.00
#
_symmetry.space_group_name_H-M   'P 1'
#
loop_
_entity.id
_entity.type
_entity.pdbx_description
1 polymer ?
#
loop_
_entity_poly.entity_id
_entity_poly.type
_entity_poly.pdbx_seq_one_letter_code
_entity_poly.pdbx_strand_id
1 'polypeptide(L)'
;MASNTILQDATGTTISGDAQVINAGRDVNIVHGPPAGLSQLLRPVSNATHTRSGPVAKCYPGTRVEVINTIRNWLGRRDKQSVCWLNGPAGYGKSGLSQTIAERYADQGRLLGSFFFLRGAGHRSHIARLISTFSHQISISVPATKRLIAQALEEDSTLLDSSISIVHQFRRLITNPLSSLSTRFSPSKILVIDGLDECDDKVQMAEFIEMLIDMSQRDQLPFRILLTSRVEEHIRKKFADARAQSVLYCIDLDAFDARPDIHLYFEQEFGRIYDQNLPIMWRIPQPWPSSQALSVLLDMAGSSFMFAATMVRLVGEDPMPYKVLRDVLASGSNGLDPLYKQVLSSASQTPTFYRLLASIMVLKTNQSINSLGLLLDIQAGDIVLELLKVQSIVKIPGDDNELMMLYHTSLRDFLSIKSRSGYYFIDPPSRHLHMALDCLKCLAKDSSEDFFDSSPEYAIVEWPHHIILVLQEQEPIWDEAIMNTLVYSIEKFLTFQGKKWFNTMMSITYMDDKDMQAWLGTGVELSQ
;
A
#
# COMPACT_ATOMS: atom_id res chain seq x y z
N MET A 1 24.12 -3.83 -45.29
CA MET A 1 23.96 -2.95 -46.46
C MET A 1 23.87 -1.53 -45.93
N ALA A 2 24.85 -0.67 -46.22
CA ALA A 2 24.76 0.73 -45.85
C ALA A 2 23.76 1.42 -46.77
N SER A 3 22.66 1.92 -46.22
CA SER A 3 21.69 2.73 -46.94
C SER A 3 22.19 4.18 -46.93
N ASN A 4 22.59 4.68 -48.09
CA ASN A 4 22.88 6.10 -48.25
C ASN A 4 21.60 6.79 -48.68
N THR A 5 21.06 7.68 -47.83
CA THR A 5 19.89 8.50 -48.15
C THR A 5 20.36 9.92 -48.49
N ILE A 6 20.00 10.39 -49.68
CA ILE A 6 20.29 11.77 -50.11
C ILE A 6 19.08 12.63 -49.77
N LEU A 7 19.30 13.68 -48.99
CA LEU A 7 18.28 14.68 -48.65
C LEU A 7 18.57 15.96 -49.46
N GLN A 8 17.84 16.18 -50.55
CA GLN A 8 17.88 17.43 -51.32
C GLN A 8 16.72 18.35 -50.89
N ASP A 9 17.01 19.65 -50.73
CA ASP A 9 16.06 20.72 -50.41
C ASP A 9 15.22 20.53 -49.13
N ALA A 10 15.70 19.71 -48.18
CA ALA A 10 15.00 19.45 -46.94
C ALA A 10 15.16 20.59 -45.93
N THR A 11 14.03 21.10 -45.40
CA THR A 11 14.00 22.11 -44.33
C THR A 11 13.37 21.53 -43.06
N GLY A 12 14.05 21.67 -41.92
CA GLY A 12 13.52 21.22 -40.61
C GLY A 12 13.71 19.73 -40.31
N THR A 13 14.67 19.06 -40.93
CA THR A 13 14.92 17.63 -40.72
C THR A 13 15.57 17.35 -39.37
N THR A 14 15.02 16.38 -38.63
CA THR A 14 15.65 15.83 -37.42
C THR A 14 16.35 14.52 -37.77
N ILE A 15 17.65 14.43 -37.50
CA ILE A 15 18.44 13.19 -37.61
C ILE A 15 18.70 12.68 -36.19
N SER A 16 18.25 11.46 -35.88
CA SER A 16 18.40 10.84 -34.56
C SER A 16 19.13 9.50 -34.64
N GLY A 17 19.91 9.15 -33.61
CA GLY A 17 20.73 7.94 -33.55
C GLY A 17 22.21 8.19 -33.90
N ASP A 18 23.02 7.13 -34.02
CA ASP A 18 24.46 7.19 -34.35
C ASP A 18 24.71 7.47 -35.85
N ALA A 19 24.06 8.49 -36.41
CA ALA A 19 24.19 8.83 -37.81
C ALA A 19 25.51 9.56 -38.08
N GLN A 20 26.33 9.03 -39.00
CA GLN A 20 27.49 9.75 -39.53
C GLN A 20 27.07 10.65 -40.70
N VAL A 21 27.18 11.95 -40.51
CA VAL A 21 26.94 12.94 -41.57
C VAL A 21 28.25 13.17 -42.32
N ILE A 22 28.33 12.67 -43.56
CA ILE A 22 29.47 12.88 -44.45
C ILE A 22 29.08 13.95 -45.47
N ASN A 23 29.70 15.13 -45.36
CA ASN A 23 29.44 16.23 -46.30
C ASN A 23 30.32 16.11 -47.56
N ALA A 24 29.71 16.23 -48.75
CA ALA A 24 30.38 16.17 -50.05
C ALA A 24 30.45 17.53 -50.79
N GLY A 25 30.32 18.67 -50.10
CA GLY A 25 30.60 19.98 -50.71
C GLY A 25 30.26 21.21 -49.85
N ARG A 26 31.26 22.09 -49.67
CA ARG A 26 31.27 23.44 -49.03
C ARG A 26 30.74 23.56 -47.58
N ASP A 27 31.04 24.72 -46.99
CA ASP A 27 30.96 25.06 -45.56
C ASP A 27 29.65 24.63 -44.89
N VAL A 28 29.78 23.84 -43.82
CA VAL A 28 28.68 23.50 -42.91
C VAL A 28 28.75 24.44 -41.72
N ASN A 29 27.78 25.34 -41.60
CA ASN A 29 27.56 26.02 -40.32
C ASN A 29 26.75 25.10 -39.41
N ILE A 30 27.45 24.30 -38.60
CA ILE A 30 26.82 23.57 -37.48
C ILE A 30 26.49 24.60 -36.41
N VAL A 31 25.28 25.13 -36.46
CA VAL A 31 24.72 25.88 -35.34
C VAL A 31 24.33 24.86 -34.30
N HIS A 32 25.22 24.60 -33.32
CA HIS A 32 24.81 23.93 -32.10
C HIS A 32 23.66 24.75 -31.51
N GLY A 33 22.46 24.17 -31.48
CA GLY A 33 21.39 24.72 -30.66
C GLY A 33 21.90 24.91 -29.22
N PRO A 34 21.30 25.82 -28.44
CA PRO A 34 21.69 25.98 -27.05
C PRO A 34 21.73 24.61 -26.36
N PRO A 35 22.77 24.30 -25.56
CA PRO A 35 22.91 22.99 -24.92
C PRO A 35 21.61 22.67 -24.19
N ALA A 36 21.13 21.43 -24.34
CA ALA A 36 19.92 20.97 -23.69
C ALA A 36 19.99 21.35 -22.21
N GLY A 37 19.01 22.12 -21.73
CA GLY A 37 19.00 22.56 -20.34
C GLY A 37 19.01 21.34 -19.41
N LEU A 38 19.62 21.45 -18.22
CA LEU A 38 19.77 20.32 -17.29
C LEU A 38 18.47 19.52 -17.05
N SER A 39 17.31 20.19 -17.06
CA SER A 39 15.99 19.53 -16.97
C SER A 39 15.69 18.60 -18.15
N GLN A 40 16.09 18.96 -19.38
CA GLN A 40 15.88 18.13 -20.58
C GLN A 40 16.76 16.89 -20.56
N LEU A 41 17.97 16.99 -20.00
CA LEU A 41 18.87 15.86 -19.80
C LEU A 41 18.32 14.90 -18.74
N LEU A 42 17.97 15.42 -17.56
CA LEU A 42 17.52 14.61 -16.43
C LEU A 42 16.11 14.02 -16.59
N ARG A 43 15.28 14.61 -17.46
CA ARG A 43 13.89 14.17 -17.75
C ARG A 43 13.08 13.85 -16.46
N PRO A 44 12.99 14.80 -15.51
CA PRO A 44 12.38 14.56 -14.20
C PRO A 44 10.90 14.18 -14.33
N VAL A 45 10.42 13.33 -13.41
CA VAL A 45 9.00 12.95 -13.32
C VAL A 45 8.25 14.03 -12.54
N SER A 46 7.79 15.08 -13.23
CA SER A 46 7.18 16.26 -12.60
C SER A 46 5.96 15.94 -11.74
N ASN A 47 5.13 14.98 -12.17
CA ASN A 47 3.93 14.52 -11.44
C ASN A 47 4.23 13.57 -10.27
N ALA A 48 5.50 13.27 -9.98
CA ALA A 48 5.93 12.51 -8.80
C ALA A 48 6.33 13.41 -7.63
N THR A 49 6.28 14.73 -7.75
CA THR A 49 6.81 15.64 -6.71
C THR A 49 5.72 16.10 -5.73
N HIS A 50 6.10 16.76 -4.62
CA HIS A 50 5.15 17.37 -3.69
C HIS A 50 4.31 18.48 -4.35
N THR A 51 4.80 19.11 -5.42
CA THR A 51 4.07 20.14 -6.19
C THR A 51 3.25 19.56 -7.34
N ARG A 52 3.04 18.24 -7.38
CA ARG A 52 2.22 17.57 -8.41
C ARG A 52 0.80 18.13 -8.44
N SER A 53 0.24 18.20 -9.64
CA SER A 53 -1.14 18.64 -9.88
C SER A 53 -2.15 17.58 -9.43
N GLY A 54 -3.35 18.04 -9.06
CA GLY A 54 -4.48 17.19 -8.69
C GLY A 54 -4.76 17.18 -7.18
N PRO A 55 -5.75 16.39 -6.74
CA PRO A 55 -6.03 16.23 -5.31
C PRO A 55 -4.86 15.51 -4.65
N VAL A 56 -4.29 16.15 -3.63
CA VAL A 56 -3.19 15.58 -2.85
C VAL A 56 -3.65 15.43 -1.40
N ALA A 57 -3.53 14.21 -0.87
CA ALA A 57 -3.77 13.96 0.54
C ALA A 57 -2.75 14.73 1.40
N LYS A 58 -3.22 15.39 2.45
CA LYS A 58 -2.41 16.06 3.47
C LYS A 58 -2.95 15.71 4.84
N CYS A 59 -2.12 15.80 5.86
CA CYS A 59 -2.60 15.74 7.24
C CYS A 59 -3.52 16.93 7.49
N TYR A 60 -4.63 16.66 8.16
CA TYR A 60 -5.56 17.70 8.54
C TYR A 60 -4.93 18.60 9.62
N PRO A 61 -5.15 19.92 9.61
CA PRO A 61 -4.55 20.82 10.59
C PRO A 61 -4.82 20.37 12.03
N GLY A 62 -3.76 20.27 12.83
CA GLY A 62 -3.83 19.80 14.22
C GLY A 62 -3.82 18.28 14.40
N THR A 63 -3.86 17.49 13.33
CA THR A 63 -3.74 16.02 13.40
C THR A 63 -2.30 15.55 13.19
N ARG A 64 -2.01 14.30 13.61
CA ARG A 64 -0.70 13.63 13.47
C ARG A 64 0.46 14.41 14.07
N VAL A 65 0.17 15.31 15.01
CA VAL A 65 1.15 16.23 15.59
C VAL A 65 2.27 15.47 16.30
N GLU A 66 1.93 14.37 16.97
CA GLU A 66 2.90 13.49 17.63
C GLU A 66 3.89 12.91 16.61
N VAL A 67 3.38 12.24 15.56
CA VAL A 67 4.22 11.64 14.51
C VAL A 67 5.09 12.68 13.82
N ILE A 68 4.52 13.84 13.48
CA ILE A 68 5.25 14.95 12.86
C ILE A 68 6.36 15.46 13.78
N ASN A 69 6.12 15.52 15.09
CA ASN A 69 7.14 15.91 16.08
C ASN A 69 8.24 14.85 16.21
N THR A 70 7.89 13.56 16.15
CA THR A 70 8.86 12.46 16.12
C THR A 70 9.80 12.58 14.93
N ILE A 71 9.27 12.83 13.72
CA ILE A 71 10.08 13.08 12.51
C ILE A 71 10.95 14.32 12.68
N ARG A 72 10.40 15.42 13.23
CA ARG A 72 11.15 16.66 13.48
C ARG A 72 12.33 16.42 14.44
N ASN A 73 12.12 15.65 15.51
CA ASN A 73 13.15 15.33 16.48
C ASN A 73 14.25 14.47 15.83
N TRP A 74 13.86 13.45 15.05
CA TRP A 74 14.79 12.62 14.29
C TRP A 74 15.66 13.44 13.32
N LEU A 75 15.07 14.38 12.57
CA LEU A 75 15.80 15.27 11.66
C LEU A 75 16.85 16.14 12.36
N GLY A 76 16.70 16.39 13.67
CA GLY A 76 17.64 17.17 14.48
C GLY A 76 18.80 16.36 15.07
N ARG A 77 18.75 15.02 14.98
CA ARG A 77 19.81 14.15 15.53
C ARG A 77 21.11 14.32 14.75
N ARG A 78 22.23 13.99 15.38
CA ARG A 78 23.56 13.88 14.75
C ARG A 78 24.12 12.49 15.01
N ASP A 79 23.58 11.53 14.29
CA ASP A 79 23.85 10.11 14.42
C ASP A 79 23.85 9.46 13.03
N LYS A 80 24.22 8.18 12.98
CA LYS A 80 24.22 7.40 11.74
C LYS A 80 22.82 7.01 11.24
N GLN A 81 21.75 7.41 11.93
CA GLN A 81 20.39 7.02 11.56
C GLN A 81 19.82 7.91 10.44
N SER A 82 20.56 8.10 9.35
CA SER A 82 20.23 9.08 8.30
C SER A 82 18.99 8.74 7.50
N VAL A 83 18.45 7.53 7.66
CA VAL A 83 17.24 7.05 7.01
C VAL A 83 16.15 6.80 8.06
N CYS A 84 15.01 7.45 7.89
CA CYS A 84 13.80 7.17 8.64
C CYS A 84 12.87 6.33 7.76
N TRP A 85 12.42 5.20 8.28
CA TRP A 85 11.39 4.39 7.63
C TRP A 85 10.10 4.47 8.42
N LEU A 86 9.10 5.09 7.82
CA LEU A 86 7.76 5.19 8.35
C LEU A 86 6.84 4.17 7.69
N ASN A 87 6.39 3.20 8.47
CA ASN A 87 5.54 2.13 7.98
C ASN A 87 4.15 2.15 8.64
N GLY A 88 3.25 1.32 8.13
CA GLY A 88 1.93 1.12 8.71
C GLY A 88 0.88 0.69 7.68
N PRO A 89 -0.36 0.43 8.13
CA PRO A 89 -1.43 -0.11 7.29
C PRO A 89 -1.83 0.77 6.10
N ALA A 90 -2.54 0.19 5.13
CA ALA A 90 -3.14 0.98 4.05
C ALA A 90 -4.22 1.92 4.61
N GLY A 91 -4.37 3.10 4.02
CA GLY A 91 -5.36 4.09 4.46
C GLY A 91 -5.00 4.86 5.75
N TYR A 92 -3.88 4.56 6.41
CA TYR A 92 -3.46 5.25 7.65
C TYR A 92 -2.77 6.61 7.42
N GLY A 93 -2.77 7.12 6.18
CA GLY A 93 -2.34 8.48 5.89
C GLY A 93 -0.83 8.68 5.72
N LYS A 94 -0.05 7.61 5.46
CA LYS A 94 1.39 7.70 5.15
C LYS A 94 1.70 8.76 4.09
N SER A 95 1.03 8.70 2.93
CA SER A 95 1.19 9.68 1.84
C SER A 95 0.77 11.09 2.23
N GLY A 96 -0.28 11.23 3.07
CA GLY A 96 -0.69 12.53 3.60
C GLY A 96 0.36 13.14 4.53
N LEU A 97 1.00 12.30 5.34
CA LEU A 97 2.10 12.70 6.21
C LEU A 97 3.35 13.07 5.40
N SER A 98 3.74 12.24 4.42
CA SER A 98 4.84 12.54 3.49
C SER A 98 4.63 13.87 2.78
N GLN A 99 3.42 14.15 2.30
CA GLN A 99 3.08 15.43 1.69
C GLN A 99 3.26 16.58 2.67
N THR A 100 2.70 16.45 3.88
CA THR A 100 2.75 17.50 4.91
C THR A 100 4.19 17.80 5.33
N ILE A 101 5.02 16.77 5.46
CA ILE A 101 6.44 16.90 5.76
C ILE A 101 7.18 17.56 4.59
N ALA A 102 6.95 17.11 3.35
CA ALA A 102 7.59 17.69 2.18
C ALA A 102 7.30 19.18 2.04
N GLU A 103 6.03 19.59 2.10
CA GLU A 103 5.63 21.00 2.01
C GLU A 103 6.22 21.83 3.14
N ARG A 104 6.10 21.36 4.38
CA ARG A 104 6.64 22.07 5.54
C ARG A 104 8.14 22.35 5.40
N TYR A 105 8.92 21.37 4.92
CA TYR A 105 10.36 21.56 4.75
C TYR A 105 10.72 22.26 3.43
N ALA A 106 9.85 22.27 2.43
CA ALA A 106 9.98 23.12 1.25
C ALA A 106 9.86 24.59 1.64
N ASP A 107 8.85 24.96 2.43
CA ASP A 107 8.63 26.33 2.94
C ASP A 107 9.80 26.83 3.80
N GLN A 108 10.50 25.93 4.48
CA GLN A 108 11.69 26.23 5.28
C GLN A 108 13.00 26.25 4.47
N GLY A 109 12.97 25.98 3.16
CA GLY A 109 14.17 25.87 2.31
C GLY A 109 15.07 24.66 2.66
N ARG A 110 14.50 23.63 3.29
CA ARG A 110 15.20 22.44 3.80
C ARG A 110 14.91 21.17 3.00
N LEU A 111 13.86 21.14 2.18
CA LEU A 111 13.58 20.03 1.28
C LEU A 111 14.58 20.03 0.11
N LEU A 112 15.30 18.93 -0.07
CA LEU A 112 16.15 18.70 -1.23
C LEU A 112 15.34 18.25 -2.45
N GLY A 113 14.31 17.45 -2.20
CA GLY A 113 13.41 16.90 -3.20
C GLY A 113 12.45 15.89 -2.59
N SER A 114 11.43 15.58 -3.37
CA SER A 114 10.39 14.60 -3.02
C SER A 114 10.07 13.69 -4.20
N PHE A 115 9.74 12.42 -3.94
CA PHE A 115 9.24 11.50 -4.94
C PHE A 115 8.11 10.65 -4.36
N PHE A 116 6.95 10.66 -5.02
CA PHE A 116 5.74 9.94 -4.62
C PHE A 116 5.45 8.86 -5.64
N PHE A 117 5.83 7.62 -5.29
CA PHE A 117 5.50 6.45 -6.10
C PHE A 117 3.98 6.33 -6.22
N LEU A 118 3.53 5.76 -7.34
CA LEU A 118 2.13 5.40 -7.54
C LEU A 118 2.04 4.22 -8.48
N ARG A 119 1.55 3.08 -7.97
CA ARG A 119 1.46 1.83 -8.72
C ARG A 119 0.62 2.03 -10.00
N GLY A 120 1.11 1.53 -11.13
CA GLY A 120 0.43 1.66 -12.43
C GLY A 120 0.41 3.07 -13.03
N ALA A 121 1.03 4.08 -12.41
CA ALA A 121 1.06 5.45 -12.92
C ALA A 121 2.30 5.75 -13.80
N GLY A 122 2.67 4.80 -14.67
CA GLY A 122 3.77 4.92 -15.62
C GLY A 122 5.11 5.17 -14.91
N HIS A 123 5.83 6.25 -15.27
CA HIS A 123 7.12 6.55 -14.65
C HIS A 123 7.09 6.76 -13.12
N ARG A 124 5.91 6.91 -12.50
CA ARG A 124 5.76 6.98 -11.05
C ARG A 124 5.75 5.62 -10.37
N SER A 125 5.57 4.52 -11.10
CA SER A 125 5.65 3.18 -10.54
C SER A 125 7.02 2.53 -10.71
N HIS A 126 7.98 3.24 -11.31
CA HIS A 126 9.32 2.72 -11.61
C HIS A 126 10.42 3.56 -10.98
N ILE A 127 11.49 2.91 -10.53
CA ILE A 127 12.60 3.56 -9.84
C ILE A 127 13.59 4.24 -10.80
N ALA A 128 13.56 3.87 -12.09
CA ALA A 128 14.53 4.30 -13.10
C ALA A 128 14.76 5.82 -13.19
N ARG A 129 13.75 6.64 -12.87
CA ARG A 129 13.84 8.11 -12.89
C ARG A 129 13.90 8.77 -11.51
N LEU A 130 14.02 7.98 -10.43
CA LEU A 130 14.08 8.51 -9.07
C LEU A 130 15.27 9.46 -8.90
N ILE A 131 16.47 9.00 -9.25
CA ILE A 131 17.72 9.75 -9.03
C ILE A 131 17.79 10.97 -9.95
N SER A 132 17.39 10.86 -11.21
CA SER A 132 17.38 11.99 -12.13
C SER A 132 16.37 13.06 -11.70
N THR A 133 15.21 12.64 -11.19
CA THR A 133 14.19 13.54 -10.63
C THR A 133 14.69 14.24 -9.36
N PHE A 134 15.40 13.55 -8.48
CA PHE A 134 16.05 14.19 -7.32
C PHE A 134 17.16 15.13 -7.72
N SER A 135 18.02 14.74 -8.67
CA SER A 135 19.12 15.57 -9.16
C SER A 135 18.59 16.90 -9.71
N HIS A 136 17.47 16.85 -10.44
CA HIS A 136 16.80 18.05 -10.93
C HIS A 136 16.28 18.91 -9.77
N GLN A 137 15.54 18.33 -8.82
CA GLN A 137 15.02 19.05 -7.65
C GLN A 137 16.15 19.66 -6.79
N ILE A 138 17.26 18.94 -6.60
CA ILE A 138 18.45 19.40 -5.89
C ILE A 138 19.11 20.57 -6.61
N SER A 139 19.18 20.54 -7.95
CA SER A 139 19.72 21.66 -8.73
C SER A 139 18.92 22.95 -8.58
N ILE A 140 17.65 22.84 -8.20
CA ILE A 140 16.75 23.98 -7.93
C ILE A 140 16.85 24.39 -6.46
N SER A 141 16.73 23.46 -5.53
CA SER A 141 16.75 23.73 -4.08
C SER A 141 18.15 24.10 -3.56
N VAL A 142 19.20 23.72 -4.28
CA VAL A 142 20.60 24.02 -4.00
C VAL A 142 21.31 24.44 -5.30
N PRO A 143 21.10 25.68 -5.78
CA PRO A 143 21.60 26.11 -7.09
C PRO A 143 23.11 25.91 -7.33
N ALA A 144 23.92 25.93 -6.28
CA ALA A 144 25.35 25.65 -6.34
C ALA A 144 25.69 24.23 -6.86
N THR A 145 24.78 23.27 -6.74
CA THR A 145 24.96 21.91 -7.29
C THR A 145 24.75 21.83 -8.80
N LYS A 146 24.05 22.79 -9.41
CA LYS A 146 23.64 22.74 -10.82
C LYS A 146 24.82 22.49 -11.77
N ARG A 147 25.94 23.21 -11.56
CA ARG A 147 27.16 23.04 -12.37
C ARG A 147 27.84 21.70 -12.11
N LEU A 148 27.86 21.23 -10.86
CA LEU A 148 28.47 19.96 -10.48
C LEU A 148 27.73 18.77 -11.10
N ILE A 149 26.39 18.83 -11.10
CA ILE A 149 25.54 17.81 -11.74
C ILE A 149 25.72 17.83 -13.26
N ALA A 150 25.74 19.01 -13.88
CA ALA A 150 25.98 19.13 -15.32
C ALA A 150 27.35 18.55 -15.72
N GLN A 151 28.41 18.93 -14.99
CA GLN A 151 29.75 18.39 -15.22
C GLN A 151 29.80 16.86 -15.06
N ALA A 152 29.11 16.30 -14.06
CA ALA A 152 29.07 14.85 -13.88
C ALA A 152 28.44 14.13 -15.09
N LEU A 153 27.40 14.70 -15.71
CA LEU A 153 26.75 14.18 -16.92
C LEU A 153 27.59 14.39 -18.19
N GLU A 154 28.39 15.45 -18.25
CA GLU A 154 29.33 15.70 -19.35
C GLU A 154 30.52 14.72 -19.30
N GLU A 155 31.01 14.40 -18.10
CA GLU A 155 32.11 13.44 -17.90
C GLU A 155 31.69 11.99 -18.16
N ASP A 156 30.42 11.64 -17.89
CA ASP A 156 29.87 10.31 -18.12
C ASP A 156 28.44 10.41 -18.64
N SER A 157 28.32 10.32 -19.98
CA SER A 157 27.04 10.39 -20.68
C SER A 157 26.14 9.19 -20.41
N THR A 158 26.68 8.10 -19.87
CA THR A 158 25.92 6.86 -19.60
C THR A 158 25.23 6.90 -18.25
N LEU A 159 25.46 7.91 -17.39
CA LEU A 159 24.91 8.00 -16.03
C LEU A 159 23.37 7.91 -15.94
N LEU A 160 22.66 8.17 -17.04
CA LEU A 160 21.20 8.11 -17.11
C LEU A 160 20.69 6.85 -17.80
N ASP A 161 21.57 5.96 -18.24
CA ASP A 161 21.23 4.69 -18.86
C ASP A 161 20.71 3.70 -17.82
N SER A 162 19.75 2.88 -18.21
CA SER A 162 19.11 1.89 -17.33
C SER A 162 20.06 0.78 -16.85
N SER A 163 21.21 0.61 -17.51
CA SER A 163 22.23 -0.39 -17.14
C SER A 163 23.18 0.10 -16.04
N ILE A 164 23.18 1.39 -15.71
CA ILE A 164 24.07 1.93 -14.68
C ILE A 164 23.55 1.58 -13.30
N SER A 165 24.49 1.18 -12.43
CA SER A 165 24.20 0.91 -11.02
C SER A 165 23.59 2.14 -10.35
N ILE A 166 22.44 1.95 -9.70
CA ILE A 166 21.76 3.00 -8.94
C ILE A 166 22.65 3.60 -7.84
N VAL A 167 23.59 2.82 -7.28
CA VAL A 167 24.61 3.28 -6.32
C VAL A 167 25.53 4.31 -6.96
N HIS A 168 26.00 4.03 -8.18
CA HIS A 168 26.90 4.92 -8.91
C HIS A 168 26.19 6.21 -9.29
N GLN A 169 24.97 6.10 -9.80
CA GLN A 169 24.13 7.24 -10.17
C GLN A 169 23.84 8.14 -8.96
N PHE A 170 23.44 7.57 -7.81
CA PHE A 170 23.18 8.31 -6.58
C PHE A 170 24.44 9.03 -6.09
N ARG A 171 25.60 8.38 -6.14
CA ARG A 171 26.87 9.01 -5.75
C ARG A 171 27.22 10.21 -6.62
N ARG A 172 27.24 10.00 -7.93
CA ARG A 172 27.70 11.00 -8.91
C ARG A 172 26.76 12.20 -9.01
N LEU A 173 25.45 11.99 -8.90
CA LEU A 173 24.46 13.04 -9.13
C LEU A 173 23.86 13.65 -7.85
N ILE A 174 23.95 12.96 -6.70
CA ILE A 174 23.37 13.43 -5.43
C ILE A 174 24.46 13.67 -4.38
N THR A 175 25.12 12.62 -3.88
CA THR A 175 25.99 12.79 -2.70
C THR A 175 27.24 13.59 -2.99
N ASN A 176 27.93 13.33 -4.10
CA ASN A 176 29.17 14.04 -4.42
C ASN A 176 28.93 15.55 -4.62
N PRO A 177 27.95 15.99 -5.43
CA PRO A 177 27.64 17.41 -5.56
C PRO A 177 27.31 18.10 -4.24
N LEU A 178 26.59 17.42 -3.34
CA LEU A 178 26.21 17.98 -2.04
C LEU A 178 27.39 18.04 -1.05
N SER A 179 28.20 16.98 -0.98
CA SER A 179 29.37 16.90 -0.11
C SER A 179 30.47 17.90 -0.48
N SER A 180 30.63 18.22 -1.77
CA SER A 180 31.55 19.26 -2.23
C SER A 180 31.20 20.67 -1.75
N LEU A 181 29.98 20.88 -1.24
CA LEU A 181 29.48 22.16 -0.73
C LEU A 181 29.49 22.25 0.80
N SER A 182 30.09 21.26 1.48
CA SER A 182 29.98 20.97 2.92
C SER A 182 30.27 22.13 3.89
N THR A 183 30.96 23.19 3.49
CA THR A 183 31.18 24.38 4.34
C THR A 183 29.96 25.31 4.45
N ARG A 184 28.87 25.08 3.68
CA ARG A 184 27.66 25.93 3.65
C ARG A 184 26.34 25.18 3.90
N PHE A 185 26.38 23.90 4.27
CA PHE A 185 25.18 23.08 4.37
C PHE A 185 24.50 23.18 5.74
N SER A 186 23.22 23.56 5.76
CA SER A 186 22.39 23.43 6.96
C SER A 186 22.29 21.94 7.34
N PRO A 187 22.59 21.56 8.60
CA PRO A 187 22.74 20.16 9.04
C PRO A 187 21.43 19.36 9.08
N SER A 188 20.38 19.81 8.39
CA SER A 188 19.03 19.27 8.59
C SER A 188 18.15 19.32 7.33
N LYS A 189 18.76 19.12 6.16
CA LYS A 189 18.02 18.95 4.89
C LYS A 189 17.47 17.53 4.73
N ILE A 190 16.38 17.40 3.97
CA ILE A 190 15.62 16.15 3.84
C ILE A 190 15.29 15.80 2.38
N LEU A 191 15.38 14.51 2.04
CA LEU A 191 14.68 13.91 0.91
C LEU A 191 13.46 13.12 1.41
N VAL A 192 12.33 13.23 0.70
CA VAL A 192 11.11 12.48 1.02
C VAL A 192 10.80 11.51 -0.12
N ILE A 193 10.67 10.23 0.20
CA ILE A 193 10.23 9.19 -0.74
C ILE A 193 9.00 8.52 -0.16
N ASP A 194 7.88 8.65 -0.87
CA ASP A 194 6.61 8.08 -0.45
C ASP A 194 6.25 6.84 -1.26
N GLY A 195 5.82 5.78 -0.57
CA GLY A 195 5.23 4.58 -1.17
C GLY A 195 6.24 3.63 -1.82
N LEU A 196 7.30 3.20 -1.12
CA LEU A 196 8.26 2.25 -1.72
C LEU A 196 7.60 0.95 -2.19
N ASP A 197 6.54 0.50 -1.51
CA ASP A 197 5.72 -0.65 -1.89
C ASP A 197 4.93 -0.44 -3.19
N GLU A 198 4.72 0.81 -3.61
CA GLU A 198 4.04 1.18 -4.85
C GLU A 198 4.97 1.16 -6.08
N CYS A 199 6.27 0.86 -5.88
CA CYS A 199 7.21 0.61 -6.98
C CYS A 199 7.08 -0.81 -7.51
N ASP A 200 6.95 -0.95 -8.83
CA ASP A 200 6.87 -2.22 -9.55
C ASP A 200 8.25 -2.90 -9.66
N ASP A 201 9.33 -2.12 -9.62
CA ASP A 201 10.72 -2.57 -9.79
C ASP A 201 11.30 -3.14 -8.47
N LYS A 202 10.74 -4.26 -7.98
CA LYS A 202 11.04 -4.81 -6.64
C LYS A 202 12.53 -5.13 -6.41
N VAL A 203 13.23 -5.64 -7.43
CA VAL A 203 14.67 -5.96 -7.34
C VAL A 203 15.50 -4.68 -7.21
N GLN A 204 15.28 -3.71 -8.08
CA GLN A 204 16.02 -2.44 -8.06
C GLN A 204 15.67 -1.61 -6.81
N MET A 205 14.44 -1.72 -6.30
CA MET A 205 14.05 -1.12 -5.04
C MET A 205 14.81 -1.73 -3.85
N ALA A 206 14.98 -3.06 -3.83
CA ALA A 206 15.79 -3.72 -2.81
C ALA A 206 17.28 -3.30 -2.88
N GLU A 207 17.85 -3.15 -4.08
CA GLU A 207 19.20 -2.62 -4.28
C GLU A 207 19.33 -1.16 -3.81
N PHE A 208 18.31 -0.34 -4.07
CA PHE A 208 18.25 1.04 -3.60
C PHE A 208 18.23 1.10 -2.07
N ILE A 209 17.40 0.30 -1.42
CA ILE A 209 17.35 0.21 0.04
C ILE A 209 18.72 -0.17 0.61
N GLU A 210 19.38 -1.17 0.03
CA GLU A 210 20.70 -1.61 0.52
C GLU A 210 21.77 -0.55 0.34
N MET A 211 21.74 0.18 -0.78
CA MET A 211 22.60 1.34 -0.98
C MET A 211 22.42 2.36 0.15
N LEU A 212 21.17 2.70 0.51
CA LEU A 212 20.90 3.68 1.56
C LEU A 212 21.44 3.23 2.91
N ILE A 213 21.25 1.96 3.26
CA ILE A 213 21.78 1.35 4.50
C ILE A 213 23.31 1.43 4.50
N ASP A 214 23.97 1.03 3.42
CA ASP A 214 25.43 1.06 3.27
C ASP A 214 26.00 2.47 3.40
N MET A 215 25.37 3.45 2.76
CA MET A 215 25.79 4.85 2.83
C MET A 215 25.59 5.42 4.23
N SER A 216 24.49 5.07 4.91
CA SER A 216 24.22 5.51 6.28
C SER A 216 25.24 4.96 7.28
N GLN A 217 25.63 3.68 7.15
CA GLN A 217 26.66 3.04 7.99
C GLN A 217 28.02 3.74 7.90
N ARG A 218 28.38 4.16 6.68
CA ARG A 218 29.64 4.81 6.34
C ARG A 218 29.61 6.33 6.53
N ASP A 219 28.52 6.88 7.06
CA ASP A 219 28.32 8.33 7.24
C ASP A 219 28.50 9.13 5.92
N GLN A 220 28.02 8.55 4.80
CA GLN A 220 28.15 9.11 3.45
C GLN A 220 26.93 9.94 3.02
N LEU A 221 25.92 10.08 3.88
CA LEU A 221 24.70 10.84 3.62
C LEU A 221 24.76 12.20 4.34
N PRO A 222 25.03 13.32 3.64
CA PRO A 222 25.08 14.65 4.25
C PRO A 222 23.68 15.26 4.53
N PHE A 223 22.63 14.45 4.44
CA PHE A 223 21.22 14.82 4.60
C PHE A 223 20.43 13.62 5.12
N ARG A 224 19.18 13.86 5.51
CA ARG A 224 18.26 12.84 6.02
C ARG A 224 17.29 12.37 4.92
N ILE A 225 16.85 11.11 4.98
CA ILE A 225 15.91 10.54 4.01
C ILE A 225 14.70 9.98 4.78
N LEU A 226 13.50 10.48 4.50
CA LEU A 226 12.26 9.89 4.96
C LEU A 226 11.71 8.97 3.88
N LEU A 227 11.52 7.71 4.23
CA LEU A 227 10.91 6.67 3.40
C LEU A 227 9.56 6.31 4.01
N THR A 228 8.53 6.11 3.18
CA THR A 228 7.29 5.47 3.63
C THR A 228 7.01 4.21 2.83
N SER A 229 6.46 3.20 3.50
CA SER A 229 5.94 2.02 2.81
C SER A 229 5.02 1.17 3.68
N ARG A 230 4.34 0.20 3.06
CA ARG A 230 3.95 -1.04 3.76
C ARG A 230 5.17 -1.95 3.93
N VAL A 231 5.09 -2.89 4.85
CA VAL A 231 6.09 -3.91 5.15
C VAL A 231 5.82 -5.13 4.24
N GLU A 232 5.98 -4.94 2.93
CA GLU A 232 5.99 -6.07 1.97
C GLU A 232 7.26 -6.93 2.18
N GLU A 233 7.21 -8.22 1.85
CA GLU A 233 8.29 -9.18 2.16
C GLU A 233 9.68 -8.73 1.71
N HIS A 234 9.78 -8.20 0.49
CA HIS A 234 11.04 -7.72 -0.09
C HIS A 234 11.63 -6.51 0.65
N ILE A 235 10.80 -5.68 1.29
CA ILE A 235 11.22 -4.55 2.13
C ILE A 235 11.60 -5.05 3.52
N ARG A 236 10.75 -5.91 4.10
CA ARG A 236 10.95 -6.51 5.42
C ARG A 236 12.31 -7.20 5.54
N LYS A 237 12.64 -8.08 4.57
CA LYS A 237 13.93 -8.78 4.55
C LYS A 237 15.14 -7.84 4.60
N LYS A 238 15.02 -6.66 4.00
CA LYS A 238 16.10 -5.65 3.98
C LYS A 238 16.19 -4.85 5.27
N PHE A 239 15.05 -4.46 5.83
CA PHE A 239 15.03 -3.64 7.05
C PHE A 239 15.14 -4.44 8.34
N ALA A 240 14.86 -5.74 8.33
CA ALA A 240 15.05 -6.63 9.46
C ALA A 240 16.52 -7.05 9.67
N ASP A 241 17.39 -6.85 8.68
CA ASP A 241 18.82 -7.15 8.80
C ASP A 241 19.48 -6.32 9.92
N ALA A 242 20.36 -6.93 10.71
CA ALA A 242 20.99 -6.28 11.85
C ALA A 242 21.78 -5.01 11.47
N ARG A 243 22.39 -5.01 10.27
CA ARG A 243 23.05 -3.82 9.73
C ARG A 243 22.05 -2.72 9.45
N ALA A 244 20.86 -3.05 8.95
CA ALA A 244 19.81 -2.07 8.69
C ALA A 244 19.27 -1.48 10.01
N GLN A 245 18.96 -2.33 10.99
CA GLN A 245 18.40 -1.91 12.28
C GLN A 245 19.30 -0.91 13.05
N SER A 246 20.62 -1.00 12.88
CA SER A 246 21.55 -0.07 13.54
C SER A 246 21.61 1.34 12.91
N VAL A 247 21.06 1.55 11.71
CA VAL A 247 21.07 2.85 11.00
C VAL A 247 19.69 3.31 10.52
N LEU A 248 18.64 2.53 10.74
CA LEU A 248 17.27 2.96 10.45
C LEU A 248 16.66 3.56 11.71
N TYR A 249 15.92 4.66 11.51
CA TYR A 249 14.97 5.16 12.48
C TYR A 249 13.57 4.71 12.06
N CYS A 250 13.00 3.75 12.78
CA CYS A 250 11.70 3.19 12.41
C CYS A 250 10.56 3.91 13.14
N ILE A 251 9.52 4.26 12.39
CA ILE A 251 8.26 4.80 12.92
C ILE A 251 7.14 3.90 12.41
N ASP A 252 6.44 3.22 13.31
CA ASP A 252 5.25 2.44 12.98
C ASP A 252 4.01 3.28 13.27
N LEU A 253 3.20 3.56 12.25
CA LEU A 253 1.95 4.31 12.41
C LEU A 253 0.87 3.54 13.17
N ASP A 254 0.89 2.21 13.20
CA ASP A 254 -0.10 1.43 13.97
C ASP A 254 0.16 1.54 15.49
N ALA A 255 1.37 1.94 15.89
CA ALA A 255 1.73 2.21 17.28
C ALA A 255 1.20 3.55 17.83
N PHE A 256 0.61 4.41 16.98
CA PHE A 256 0.03 5.70 17.39
C PHE A 256 -1.48 5.60 17.48
N ASP A 257 -2.05 6.13 18.57
CA ASP A 257 -3.51 6.23 18.71
C ASP A 257 -4.06 7.30 17.75
N ALA A 258 -4.78 6.86 16.73
CA ALA A 258 -5.42 7.73 15.75
C ALA A 258 -6.73 8.34 16.26
N ARG A 259 -7.33 7.83 17.36
CA ARG A 259 -8.66 8.25 17.80
C ARG A 259 -8.76 9.74 18.16
N PRO A 260 -7.81 10.36 18.88
CA PRO A 260 -7.86 11.79 19.15
C PRO A 260 -7.84 12.64 17.88
N ASP A 261 -7.04 12.23 16.89
CA ASP A 261 -6.97 12.93 15.62
C ASP A 261 -8.25 12.74 14.78
N ILE A 262 -8.86 11.54 14.81
CA ILE A 262 -10.14 11.26 14.14
C ILE A 262 -11.28 12.06 14.78
N HIS A 263 -11.29 12.20 16.11
CA HIS A 263 -12.24 13.05 16.81
C HIS A 263 -12.15 14.50 16.31
N LEU A 264 -10.94 15.08 16.29
CA LEU A 264 -10.71 16.43 15.78
C LEU A 264 -11.12 16.58 14.31
N TYR A 265 -10.85 15.57 13.49
CA TYR A 265 -11.27 15.53 12.10
C TYR A 265 -12.80 15.54 11.96
N PHE A 266 -13.52 14.74 12.75
CA PHE A 266 -14.98 14.74 12.76
C PHE A 266 -15.57 16.08 13.18
N GLU A 267 -15.07 16.69 14.26
CA GLU A 267 -15.56 17.99 14.74
C GLU A 267 -15.50 19.04 13.63
N GLN A 268 -14.36 19.13 12.94
CA GLN A 268 -14.17 20.15 11.92
C GLN A 268 -14.92 19.84 10.62
N GLU A 269 -14.92 18.60 10.13
CA GLU A 269 -15.62 18.27 8.88
C GLU A 269 -17.14 18.29 9.04
N PHE A 270 -17.69 17.83 10.16
CA PHE A 270 -19.13 17.97 10.38
C PHE A 270 -19.52 19.44 10.65
N GLY A 271 -18.67 20.22 11.33
CA GLY A 271 -18.85 21.67 11.41
C GLY A 271 -18.91 22.32 10.03
N ARG A 272 -17.99 21.94 9.13
CA ARG A 272 -17.98 22.40 7.73
C ARG A 272 -19.25 22.00 6.98
N ILE A 273 -19.72 20.76 7.14
CA ILE A 273 -20.99 20.30 6.55
C ILE A 273 -22.16 21.13 7.08
N TYR A 274 -22.18 21.44 8.38
CA TYR A 274 -23.20 22.30 8.98
C TYR A 274 -23.25 23.68 8.33
N ASP A 275 -22.08 24.34 8.27
CA ASP A 275 -21.96 25.71 7.75
C ASP A 275 -22.30 25.80 6.24
N GLN A 276 -21.99 24.75 5.47
CA GLN A 276 -22.33 24.68 4.05
C GLN A 276 -23.82 24.42 3.79
N ASN A 277 -24.55 23.89 4.76
CA ASN A 277 -25.96 23.51 4.64
C ASN A 277 -26.90 24.31 5.56
N LEU A 278 -26.48 25.51 6.00
CA LEU A 278 -27.24 26.38 6.91
C LEU A 278 -28.74 26.54 6.58
N PRO A 279 -29.17 26.75 5.31
CA PRO A 279 -30.60 26.91 5.00
C PRO A 279 -31.47 25.70 5.40
N ILE A 280 -30.87 24.51 5.43
CA ILE A 280 -31.53 23.25 5.79
C ILE A 280 -31.25 22.92 7.26
N MET A 281 -30.10 23.34 7.80
CA MET A 281 -29.61 22.98 9.13
C MET A 281 -29.90 24.02 10.22
N TRP A 282 -30.48 25.19 9.91
CA TRP A 282 -30.68 26.28 10.88
C TRP A 282 -31.51 25.92 12.14
N ARG A 283 -32.32 24.86 12.08
CA ARG A 283 -33.08 24.34 13.24
C ARG A 283 -32.34 23.24 14.01
N ILE A 284 -31.21 22.78 13.50
CA ILE A 284 -30.40 21.74 14.13
C ILE A 284 -29.47 22.40 15.15
N PRO A 285 -29.50 21.97 16.43
CA PRO A 285 -28.65 22.55 17.47
C PRO A 285 -27.15 22.39 17.16
N GLN A 286 -26.36 23.41 17.55
CA GLN A 286 -24.90 23.32 17.58
C GLN A 286 -24.39 22.98 19.00
N PRO A 287 -23.21 22.35 19.14
CA PRO A 287 -22.38 21.82 18.05
C PRO A 287 -23.07 20.64 17.34
N TRP A 288 -22.81 20.50 16.04
CA TRP A 288 -23.32 19.38 15.25
C TRP A 288 -22.14 18.58 14.66
N PRO A 289 -22.12 17.25 14.85
CA PRO A 289 -23.03 16.47 15.69
C PRO A 289 -22.86 16.78 17.19
N SER A 290 -23.83 16.39 18.01
CA SER A 290 -23.68 16.41 19.47
C SER A 290 -22.49 15.56 19.91
N SER A 291 -21.88 15.85 21.05
CA SER A 291 -20.74 15.08 21.59
C SER A 291 -21.04 13.58 21.74
N GLN A 292 -22.27 13.20 22.11
CA GLN A 292 -22.67 11.79 22.20
C GLN A 292 -22.67 11.11 20.82
N ALA A 293 -23.29 11.75 19.82
CA ALA A 293 -23.27 11.26 18.45
C ALA A 293 -21.85 11.16 17.89
N LEU A 294 -20.98 12.13 18.19
CA LEU A 294 -19.58 12.11 17.76
C LEU A 294 -18.81 10.94 18.40
N SER A 295 -19.04 10.64 19.68
CA SER A 295 -18.46 9.47 20.34
C SER A 295 -18.88 8.17 19.65
N VAL A 296 -20.16 8.03 19.28
CA VAL A 296 -20.65 6.85 18.55
C VAL A 296 -19.98 6.71 17.19
N LEU A 297 -19.83 7.80 16.44
CA LEU A 297 -19.11 7.78 15.16
C LEU A 297 -17.64 7.41 15.33
N LEU A 298 -17.00 7.89 16.40
CA LEU A 298 -15.62 7.55 16.74
C LEU A 298 -15.48 6.06 17.08
N ASP A 299 -16.43 5.49 17.81
CA ASP A 299 -16.46 4.06 18.09
C ASP A 299 -16.67 3.23 16.82
N MET A 300 -17.55 3.67 15.92
CA MET A 300 -17.74 3.04 14.61
C MET A 300 -16.48 3.11 13.73
N ALA A 301 -15.75 4.23 13.76
CA ALA A 301 -14.55 4.41 12.95
C ALA A 301 -13.30 3.73 13.52
N GLY A 302 -13.26 3.49 14.83
CA GLY A 302 -12.08 2.99 15.52
C GLY A 302 -10.86 3.86 15.23
N SER A 303 -9.77 3.24 14.77
CA SER A 303 -8.52 3.94 14.40
C SER A 303 -8.41 4.24 12.90
N SER A 304 -9.49 4.09 12.13
CA SER A 304 -9.47 4.22 10.66
C SER A 304 -9.90 5.60 10.18
N PHE A 305 -8.92 6.42 9.78
CA PHE A 305 -9.20 7.69 9.08
C PHE A 305 -9.96 7.49 7.77
N MET A 306 -9.70 6.38 7.06
CA MET A 306 -10.37 6.13 5.79
C MET A 306 -11.85 5.79 5.99
N PHE A 307 -12.17 5.04 7.04
CA PHE A 307 -13.56 4.79 7.41
C PHE A 307 -14.23 6.08 7.89
N ALA A 308 -13.57 6.85 8.76
CA ALA A 308 -14.06 8.16 9.21
C ALA A 308 -14.36 9.12 8.05
N ALA A 309 -13.42 9.27 7.11
CA ALA A 309 -13.62 10.10 5.91
C ALA A 309 -14.76 9.58 5.03
N THR A 310 -14.95 8.26 4.96
CA THR A 310 -16.07 7.66 4.24
C THR A 310 -17.41 7.99 4.90
N MET A 311 -17.49 7.97 6.24
CA MET A 311 -18.70 8.39 6.97
C MET A 311 -19.01 9.87 6.77
N VAL A 312 -18.00 10.74 6.88
CA VAL A 312 -18.14 12.18 6.61
C VAL A 312 -18.68 12.42 5.21
N ARG A 313 -18.11 11.73 4.20
CA ARG A 313 -18.56 11.82 2.81
C ARG A 313 -20.00 11.34 2.64
N LEU A 314 -20.36 10.18 3.21
CA LEU A 314 -21.71 9.64 3.17
C LEU A 314 -22.74 10.66 3.70
N VAL A 315 -22.43 11.30 4.82
CA VAL A 315 -23.32 12.31 5.42
C VAL A 315 -23.32 13.59 4.60
N GLY A 316 -22.16 14.08 4.16
CA GLY A 316 -22.00 15.38 3.51
C GLY A 316 -22.44 15.45 2.04
N GLU A 317 -22.51 14.31 1.34
CA GLU A 317 -22.99 14.25 -0.05
C GLU A 317 -24.52 14.21 -0.17
N ASP A 318 -25.24 13.94 0.92
CA ASP A 318 -26.70 13.93 0.93
C ASP A 318 -27.28 15.34 1.12
N PRO A 319 -28.36 15.73 0.41
CA PRO A 319 -29.01 17.02 0.60
C PRO A 319 -29.57 17.25 2.02
N MET A 320 -29.76 16.20 2.81
CA MET A 320 -30.31 16.22 4.17
C MET A 320 -29.31 15.54 5.14
N PRO A 321 -28.13 16.13 5.39
CA PRO A 321 -27.05 15.48 6.15
C PRO A 321 -27.48 15.07 7.57
N TYR A 322 -28.29 15.89 8.24
CA TYR A 322 -28.84 15.59 9.57
C TYR A 322 -29.73 14.33 9.59
N LYS A 323 -30.41 14.03 8.48
CA LYS A 323 -31.26 12.84 8.34
C LYS A 323 -30.39 11.60 8.20
N VAL A 324 -29.41 11.64 7.29
CA VAL A 324 -28.46 10.52 7.08
C VAL A 324 -27.71 10.22 8.37
N LEU A 325 -27.18 11.24 9.04
CA LEU A 325 -26.49 11.05 10.31
C LEU A 325 -27.39 10.38 11.35
N ARG A 326 -28.64 10.85 11.50
CA ARG A 326 -29.59 10.24 12.43
C ARG A 326 -29.87 8.77 12.08
N ASP A 327 -30.01 8.46 10.81
CA ASP A 327 -30.32 7.10 10.35
C ASP A 327 -29.12 6.16 10.58
N VAL A 328 -27.88 6.64 10.40
CA VAL A 328 -26.63 5.94 10.76
C VAL A 328 -26.57 5.66 12.26
N LEU A 329 -26.88 6.65 13.10
CA LEU A 329 -26.84 6.51 14.57
C LEU A 329 -27.97 5.62 15.11
N ALA A 330 -29.17 5.69 14.53
CA ALA A 330 -30.36 4.98 15.02
C ALA A 330 -30.36 3.49 14.65
N SER A 331 -29.79 3.14 13.50
CA SER A 331 -29.82 1.78 12.98
C SER A 331 -28.66 0.92 13.47
N GLY A 332 -27.80 1.45 14.36
CA GLY A 332 -26.60 0.78 14.84
C GLY A 332 -25.76 0.23 13.69
N SER A 333 -25.46 -1.06 13.74
CA SER A 333 -24.73 -1.80 12.70
C SER A 333 -25.40 -1.82 11.31
N ASN A 334 -26.74 -1.73 11.25
CA ASN A 334 -27.50 -1.70 9.99
C ASN A 334 -27.48 -0.31 9.34
N GLY A 335 -27.13 0.73 10.10
CA GLY A 335 -26.98 2.10 9.60
C GLY A 335 -25.83 2.27 8.62
N LEU A 336 -24.93 1.29 8.57
CA LEU A 336 -23.76 1.27 7.69
C LEU A 336 -24.05 0.65 6.31
N ASP A 337 -25.25 0.11 6.06
CA ASP A 337 -25.59 -0.51 4.77
C ASP A 337 -25.40 0.45 3.57
N PRO A 338 -25.84 1.73 3.63
CA PRO A 338 -25.56 2.69 2.56
C PRO A 338 -24.05 2.93 2.37
N LEU A 339 -23.28 2.98 3.46
CA LEU A 339 -21.83 3.11 3.43
C LEU A 339 -21.19 1.94 2.70
N TYR A 340 -21.57 0.71 3.04
CA TYR A 340 -21.06 -0.50 2.40
C TYR A 340 -21.40 -0.52 0.92
N LYS A 341 -22.64 -0.19 0.54
CA LYS A 341 -23.03 -0.09 -0.88
C LYS A 341 -22.22 0.97 -1.62
N GLN A 342 -22.01 2.15 -1.02
CA GLN A 342 -21.19 3.21 -1.61
C GLN A 342 -19.76 2.73 -1.86
N VAL A 343 -19.11 2.12 -0.86
CA VAL A 343 -17.74 1.62 -0.98
C VAL A 343 -17.65 0.48 -2.02
N LEU A 344 -18.53 -0.51 -1.92
CA LEU A 344 -18.55 -1.67 -2.82
C LEU A 344 -18.88 -1.29 -4.26
N SER A 345 -19.64 -0.22 -4.51
CA SER A 345 -19.92 0.27 -5.87
C SER A 345 -18.66 0.75 -6.59
N SER A 346 -17.66 1.23 -5.84
CA SER A 346 -16.38 1.71 -6.37
C SER A 346 -15.31 0.63 -6.52
N ALA A 347 -15.58 -0.60 -6.07
CA ALA A 347 -14.66 -1.72 -6.13
C ALA A 347 -14.29 -2.12 -7.57
N SER A 348 -13.28 -2.98 -7.73
CA SER A 348 -12.80 -3.45 -9.04
C SER A 348 -13.80 -4.31 -9.81
N GLN A 349 -14.80 -4.88 -9.13
CA GLN A 349 -15.84 -5.76 -9.71
C GLN A 349 -15.26 -6.98 -10.44
N THR A 350 -14.02 -7.38 -10.17
CA THR A 350 -13.40 -8.54 -10.81
C THR A 350 -13.86 -9.85 -10.14
N PRO A 351 -13.83 -10.99 -10.84
CA PRO A 351 -14.07 -12.29 -10.22
C PRO A 351 -13.15 -12.55 -9.02
N THR A 352 -11.89 -12.10 -9.11
CA THR A 352 -10.91 -12.19 -8.03
C THR A 352 -11.34 -11.41 -6.79
N PHE A 353 -11.81 -10.16 -6.96
CA PHE A 353 -12.33 -9.35 -5.87
C PHE A 353 -13.51 -10.02 -5.17
N TYR A 354 -14.50 -10.51 -5.93
CA TYR A 354 -15.64 -11.20 -5.35
C TYR A 354 -15.24 -12.46 -4.59
N ARG A 355 -14.32 -13.25 -5.15
CA ARG A 355 -13.77 -14.42 -4.47
C ARG A 355 -13.07 -14.03 -3.17
N LEU A 356 -12.25 -12.98 -3.18
CA LEU A 356 -11.55 -12.48 -1.98
C LEU A 356 -12.52 -12.00 -0.90
N LEU A 357 -13.47 -11.13 -1.27
CA LEU A 357 -14.45 -10.58 -0.33
C LEU A 357 -15.30 -11.70 0.30
N ALA A 358 -15.78 -12.64 -0.53
CA ALA A 358 -16.55 -13.78 -0.08
C ALA A 358 -15.74 -14.70 0.83
N SER A 359 -14.46 -14.94 0.50
CA SER A 359 -13.56 -15.71 1.36
C SER A 359 -13.36 -15.03 2.72
N ILE A 360 -13.01 -13.74 2.74
CA ILE A 360 -12.80 -12.96 3.98
C ILE A 360 -14.05 -12.96 4.87
N MET A 361 -15.24 -12.95 4.27
CA MET A 361 -16.52 -13.01 5.00
C MET A 361 -16.65 -14.27 5.85
N VAL A 362 -16.29 -15.44 5.29
CA VAL A 362 -16.52 -16.75 5.92
C VAL A 362 -15.33 -17.26 6.74
N LEU A 363 -14.21 -16.53 6.78
CA LEU A 363 -13.06 -16.89 7.59
C LEU A 363 -13.45 -16.97 9.08
N LYS A 364 -13.19 -18.14 9.69
CA LYS A 364 -13.37 -18.35 11.13
C LYS A 364 -12.38 -17.51 11.92
N THR A 365 -11.10 -17.59 11.55
CA THR A 365 -10.02 -16.74 12.03
C THR A 365 -9.47 -15.90 10.88
N ASN A 366 -9.24 -14.62 11.15
CA ASN A 366 -8.70 -13.70 10.15
C ASN A 366 -7.33 -14.20 9.67
N GLN A 367 -7.02 -13.97 8.40
CA GLN A 367 -5.80 -14.45 7.76
C GLN A 367 -4.90 -13.28 7.34
N SER A 368 -3.60 -13.54 7.27
CA SER A 368 -2.66 -12.61 6.66
C SER A 368 -2.82 -12.59 5.14
N ILE A 369 -2.25 -11.58 4.47
CA ILE A 369 -2.28 -11.49 3.00
C ILE A 369 -1.54 -12.68 2.40
N ASN A 370 -0.39 -13.05 2.96
CA ASN A 370 0.40 -14.19 2.50
C ASN A 370 -0.35 -15.51 2.70
N SER A 371 -0.94 -15.73 3.88
CA SER A 371 -1.72 -16.94 4.18
C SER A 371 -2.94 -17.07 3.26
N LEU A 372 -3.66 -15.97 3.03
CA LEU A 372 -4.81 -15.96 2.12
C LEU A 372 -4.38 -16.16 0.65
N GLY A 373 -3.24 -15.61 0.25
CA GLY A 373 -2.66 -15.81 -1.08
C GLY A 373 -2.33 -17.26 -1.37
N LEU A 374 -1.70 -17.96 -0.42
CA LEU A 374 -1.46 -19.40 -0.52
C LEU A 374 -2.78 -20.19 -0.58
N LEU A 375 -3.72 -19.87 0.30
CA LEU A 375 -5.01 -20.57 0.39
C LEU A 375 -5.83 -20.46 -0.90
N LEU A 376 -5.88 -19.26 -1.50
CA LEU A 376 -6.72 -19.01 -2.68
C LEU A 376 -5.95 -19.13 -4.01
N ASP A 377 -4.64 -19.36 -3.98
CA ASP A 377 -3.75 -19.38 -5.14
C ASP A 377 -3.74 -18.01 -5.87
N ILE A 378 -3.58 -16.93 -5.09
CA ILE A 378 -3.57 -15.53 -5.57
C ILE A 378 -2.29 -14.85 -5.09
N GLN A 379 -1.61 -14.09 -5.95
CA GLN A 379 -0.42 -13.36 -5.56
C GLN A 379 -0.76 -12.26 -4.54
N ALA A 380 0.07 -12.09 -3.51
CA ALA A 380 -0.13 -11.08 -2.46
C ALA A 380 -0.36 -9.67 -3.02
N GLY A 381 0.40 -9.29 -4.06
CA GLY A 381 0.25 -7.99 -4.73
C GLY A 381 -1.13 -7.79 -5.37
N ASP A 382 -1.73 -8.86 -5.92
CA ASP A 382 -3.07 -8.83 -6.51
C ASP A 382 -4.14 -8.74 -5.43
N ILE A 383 -3.98 -9.46 -4.31
CA ILE A 383 -4.88 -9.32 -3.14
C ILE A 383 -4.94 -7.87 -2.66
N VAL A 384 -3.77 -7.27 -2.47
CA VAL A 384 -3.66 -5.87 -2.07
C VAL A 384 -4.36 -4.97 -3.08
N LEU A 385 -4.06 -5.14 -4.38
CA LEU A 385 -4.64 -4.33 -5.45
C LEU A 385 -6.17 -4.39 -5.46
N GLU A 386 -6.75 -5.58 -5.31
CA GLU A 386 -8.20 -5.77 -5.29
C GLU A 386 -8.85 -5.15 -4.04
N LEU A 387 -8.18 -5.22 -2.89
CA LEU A 387 -8.70 -4.69 -1.63
C LEU A 387 -8.48 -3.17 -1.48
N LEU A 388 -7.54 -2.55 -2.20
CA LEU A 388 -7.23 -1.12 -2.08
C LEU A 388 -8.45 -0.21 -2.30
N LYS A 389 -9.37 -0.59 -3.19
CA LYS A 389 -10.59 0.19 -3.47
C LYS A 389 -11.63 0.10 -2.35
N VAL A 390 -11.54 -0.93 -1.51
CA VAL A 390 -12.41 -1.15 -0.34
C VAL A 390 -11.66 -1.05 0.99
N GLN A 391 -10.46 -0.46 0.97
CA GLN A 391 -9.62 -0.27 2.17
C GLN A 391 -10.27 0.62 3.24
N SER A 392 -11.39 1.28 2.94
CA SER A 392 -12.20 1.96 3.95
C SER A 392 -12.91 0.97 4.87
N ILE A 393 -13.30 -0.21 4.39
CA ILE A 393 -14.08 -1.22 5.15
C ILE A 393 -13.27 -2.48 5.50
N VAL A 394 -12.11 -2.67 4.87
CA VAL A 394 -11.14 -3.73 5.17
C VAL A 394 -9.80 -3.11 5.60
N LYS A 395 -9.30 -3.45 6.80
CA LYS A 395 -7.93 -3.14 7.24
C LYS A 395 -6.97 -4.04 6.49
N ILE A 396 -6.20 -3.42 5.60
CA ILE A 396 -5.04 -4.03 4.93
C ILE A 396 -3.81 -3.70 5.80
N PRO A 397 -3.18 -4.70 6.43
CA PRO A 397 -2.15 -4.47 7.44
C PRO A 397 -0.88 -3.81 6.89
N GLY A 398 -0.06 -3.32 7.82
CA GLY A 398 1.25 -2.76 7.51
C GLY A 398 2.16 -3.85 6.98
N ASP A 399 2.24 -4.99 7.67
CA ASP A 399 2.96 -6.20 7.26
C ASP A 399 2.02 -7.22 6.60
N ASP A 400 2.43 -7.78 5.46
CA ASP A 400 1.63 -8.79 4.75
C ASP A 400 1.45 -10.12 5.53
N ASN A 401 2.17 -10.28 6.65
CA ASN A 401 2.06 -11.42 7.58
C ASN A 401 1.18 -11.12 8.80
N GLU A 402 0.79 -9.86 9.02
CA GLU A 402 -0.23 -9.52 10.01
C GLU A 402 -1.63 -9.82 9.49
N LEU A 403 -2.58 -9.94 10.40
CA LEU A 403 -3.96 -10.31 10.07
C LEU A 403 -4.71 -9.17 9.38
N MET A 404 -5.38 -9.48 8.27
CA MET A 404 -6.39 -8.59 7.69
C MET A 404 -7.62 -8.57 8.59
N MET A 405 -8.21 -7.40 8.79
CA MET A 405 -9.39 -7.25 9.65
C MET A 405 -10.50 -6.53 8.89
N LEU A 406 -11.76 -6.86 9.16
CA LEU A 406 -12.86 -5.97 8.79
C LEU A 406 -12.95 -4.87 9.85
N TYR A 407 -13.12 -3.60 9.43
CA TYR A 407 -13.23 -2.51 10.41
C TYR A 407 -14.49 -2.61 11.25
N HIS A 408 -15.54 -3.25 10.72
CA HIS A 408 -16.79 -3.44 11.43
C HIS A 408 -17.37 -4.82 11.13
N THR A 409 -17.74 -5.56 12.17
CA THR A 409 -18.26 -6.93 12.08
C THR A 409 -19.54 -7.00 11.26
N SER A 410 -20.37 -5.95 11.29
CA SER A 410 -21.63 -5.92 10.53
C SER A 410 -21.49 -5.90 9.02
N LEU A 411 -20.27 -5.73 8.48
CA LEU A 411 -20.03 -5.99 7.07
C LEU A 411 -20.29 -7.46 6.72
N ARG A 412 -19.96 -8.41 7.61
CA ARG A 412 -20.29 -9.83 7.42
C ARG A 412 -21.79 -10.03 7.38
N ASP A 413 -22.52 -9.45 8.34
CA ASP A 413 -23.98 -9.53 8.41
C ASP A 413 -24.67 -8.89 7.20
N PHE A 414 -24.09 -7.80 6.68
CA PHE A 414 -24.59 -7.15 5.48
C PHE A 414 -24.46 -8.08 4.26
N LEU A 415 -23.28 -8.66 4.05
CA LEU A 415 -22.99 -9.52 2.90
C LEU A 415 -23.76 -10.86 2.96
N SER A 416 -24.04 -11.38 4.15
CA SER A 416 -24.75 -12.66 4.34
C SER A 416 -26.28 -12.55 4.32
N ILE A 417 -26.86 -11.35 4.20
CA ILE A 417 -28.32 -11.14 4.22
C ILE A 417 -28.78 -10.50 2.91
N LYS A 418 -29.46 -11.26 2.06
CA LYS A 418 -29.88 -10.85 0.71
C LYS A 418 -30.75 -9.59 0.68
N SER A 419 -31.65 -9.42 1.66
CA SER A 419 -32.52 -8.24 1.75
C SER A 419 -31.74 -6.95 2.07
N ARG A 420 -30.57 -7.04 2.70
CA ARG A 420 -29.70 -5.90 3.03
C ARG A 420 -28.76 -5.56 1.88
N SER A 421 -28.02 -6.56 1.39
CA SER A 421 -26.95 -6.39 0.40
C SER A 421 -27.41 -6.40 -1.06
N GLY A 422 -28.57 -6.99 -1.36
CA GLY A 422 -29.10 -7.06 -2.72
C GLY A 422 -28.12 -7.80 -3.65
N TYR A 423 -27.57 -7.07 -4.63
CA TYR A 423 -26.60 -7.63 -5.59
C TYR A 423 -25.27 -8.05 -4.93
N TYR A 424 -24.91 -7.49 -3.77
CA TYR A 424 -23.70 -7.85 -3.04
C TYR A 424 -23.87 -9.07 -2.13
N PHE A 425 -25.02 -9.74 -2.17
CA PHE A 425 -25.28 -10.91 -1.35
C PHE A 425 -24.32 -12.05 -1.68
N ILE A 426 -23.75 -12.63 -0.64
CA ILE A 426 -22.87 -13.79 -0.69
C ILE A 426 -23.56 -14.91 0.06
N ASP A 427 -23.88 -15.99 -0.65
CA ASP A 427 -24.50 -17.18 -0.08
C ASP A 427 -23.51 -17.89 0.87
N PRO A 428 -23.72 -17.87 2.19
CA PRO A 428 -22.76 -18.44 3.14
C PRO A 428 -22.51 -19.95 2.93
N PRO A 429 -23.54 -20.81 2.73
CA PRO A 429 -23.33 -22.24 2.52
C PRO A 429 -22.47 -22.53 1.28
N SER A 430 -22.79 -21.91 0.13
CA SER A 430 -21.97 -22.04 -1.08
C SER A 430 -20.54 -21.57 -0.85
N ARG A 431 -20.33 -20.47 -0.12
CA ARG A 431 -18.98 -19.96 0.13
C ARG A 431 -18.18 -20.81 1.11
N HIS A 432 -18.80 -21.41 2.13
CA HIS A 432 -18.16 -22.38 3.00
C HIS A 432 -17.72 -23.63 2.22
N LEU A 433 -18.57 -24.13 1.31
CA LEU A 433 -18.23 -25.24 0.41
C LEU A 433 -16.98 -24.94 -0.44
N HIS A 434 -16.94 -23.76 -1.08
CA HIS A 434 -15.78 -23.32 -1.84
C HIS A 434 -14.53 -23.14 -0.96
N MET A 435 -14.69 -22.68 0.28
CA MET A 435 -13.57 -22.53 1.20
C MET A 435 -12.98 -23.89 1.61
N ALA A 436 -13.81 -24.90 1.89
CA ALA A 436 -13.33 -26.25 2.14
C ALA A 436 -12.54 -26.81 0.94
N LEU A 437 -13.04 -26.59 -0.29
CA LEU A 437 -12.33 -26.95 -1.51
C LEU A 437 -11.00 -26.20 -1.68
N ASP A 438 -10.96 -24.90 -1.39
CA ASP A 438 -9.74 -24.10 -1.46
C ASP A 438 -8.69 -24.63 -0.45
N CYS A 439 -9.09 -24.94 0.78
CA CYS A 439 -8.22 -25.58 1.78
C CYS A 439 -7.68 -26.94 1.29
N LEU A 440 -8.55 -27.84 0.83
CA LEU A 440 -8.16 -29.18 0.37
C LEU A 440 -7.22 -29.12 -0.85
N LYS A 441 -7.48 -28.20 -1.79
CA LYS A 441 -6.58 -27.98 -2.94
C LYS A 441 -5.22 -27.47 -2.49
N CYS A 442 -5.17 -26.56 -1.52
CA CYS A 442 -3.93 -26.07 -0.95
C CYS A 442 -3.12 -27.23 -0.36
N LEU A 443 -3.74 -28.05 0.49
CA LEU A 443 -3.09 -29.20 1.11
C LEU A 443 -2.69 -30.28 0.09
N ALA A 444 -3.46 -30.48 -0.98
CA ALA A 444 -3.14 -31.47 -2.00
C ALA A 444 -1.94 -31.09 -2.88
N LYS A 445 -1.63 -29.79 -3.00
CA LYS A 445 -0.43 -29.29 -3.71
C LYS A 445 0.84 -29.42 -2.88
N ASP A 446 0.71 -29.63 -1.57
CA ASP A 446 1.83 -29.68 -0.66
C ASP A 446 2.67 -30.94 -0.88
N SER A 447 3.92 -30.75 -1.30
CA SER A 447 4.90 -31.81 -1.54
C SER A 447 5.93 -31.97 -0.42
N SER A 448 5.82 -31.20 0.66
CA SER A 448 6.73 -31.26 1.82
C SER A 448 6.54 -32.56 2.61
N GLU A 449 7.49 -32.87 3.50
CA GLU A 449 7.33 -33.98 4.46
C GLU A 449 6.38 -33.63 5.62
N ASP A 450 6.22 -32.32 5.93
CA ASP A 450 5.35 -31.80 7.00
C ASP A 450 4.58 -30.53 6.55
N PHE A 451 3.28 -30.47 6.83
CA PHE A 451 2.40 -29.40 6.35
C PHE A 451 2.77 -28.00 6.87
N PHE A 452 3.45 -27.90 8.02
CA PHE A 452 3.85 -26.61 8.59
C PHE A 452 4.83 -25.82 7.71
N ASP A 453 5.56 -26.50 6.83
CA ASP A 453 6.62 -25.85 6.05
C ASP A 453 6.07 -25.04 4.88
N SER A 454 4.88 -25.37 4.36
CA SER A 454 4.41 -24.78 3.10
C SER A 454 2.90 -24.51 3.00
N SER A 455 2.08 -25.12 3.85
CA SER A 455 0.64 -24.89 3.86
C SER A 455 0.24 -23.90 4.96
N PRO A 456 -0.72 -22.98 4.70
CA PRO A 456 -1.25 -22.12 5.74
C PRO A 456 -1.97 -22.95 6.80
N GLU A 457 -1.69 -22.69 8.07
CA GLU A 457 -2.30 -23.38 9.23
C GLU A 457 -3.83 -23.45 9.14
N TYR A 458 -4.46 -22.38 8.64
CA TYR A 458 -5.90 -22.33 8.40
C TYR A 458 -6.40 -23.47 7.50
N ALA A 459 -5.67 -23.80 6.43
CA ALA A 459 -6.06 -24.88 5.52
C ALA A 459 -5.99 -26.23 6.24
N ILE A 460 -4.97 -26.43 7.08
CA ILE A 460 -4.75 -27.66 7.86
C ILE A 460 -5.91 -27.87 8.84
N VAL A 461 -6.32 -26.82 9.54
CA VAL A 461 -7.24 -26.93 10.68
C VAL A 461 -8.72 -26.76 10.29
N GLU A 462 -9.05 -25.84 9.39
CA GLU A 462 -10.41 -25.31 9.26
C GLU A 462 -11.23 -25.88 8.09
N TRP A 463 -10.63 -26.70 7.24
CA TRP A 463 -11.39 -27.36 6.15
C TRP A 463 -12.58 -28.21 6.65
N PRO A 464 -12.52 -28.97 7.77
CA PRO A 464 -13.66 -29.72 8.28
C PRO A 464 -14.74 -28.79 8.85
N HIS A 465 -14.34 -27.69 9.51
CA HIS A 465 -15.26 -26.71 10.07
C HIS A 465 -16.19 -26.15 9.01
N HIS A 466 -15.66 -25.82 7.83
CA HIS A 466 -16.47 -25.33 6.72
C HIS A 466 -17.46 -26.37 6.19
N ILE A 467 -17.10 -27.67 6.16
CA ILE A 467 -18.03 -28.73 5.77
C ILE A 467 -19.15 -28.88 6.80
N ILE A 468 -18.83 -28.81 8.10
CA ILE A 468 -19.84 -28.90 9.17
C ILE A 468 -20.89 -27.79 9.03
N LEU A 469 -20.45 -26.54 8.79
CA LEU A 469 -21.37 -25.42 8.61
C LEU A 469 -22.29 -25.61 7.39
N VAL A 470 -21.77 -26.20 6.31
CA VAL A 470 -22.56 -26.56 5.12
C VAL A 470 -23.64 -27.60 5.47
N LEU A 471 -23.30 -28.62 6.27
CA LEU A 471 -24.23 -29.71 6.63
C LEU A 471 -25.32 -29.32 7.64
N GLN A 472 -25.13 -28.22 8.38
CA GLN A 472 -26.09 -27.75 9.39
C GLN A 472 -27.28 -26.98 8.81
N GLU A 473 -27.25 -26.65 7.52
CA GLU A 473 -28.30 -25.88 6.84
C GLU A 473 -29.53 -26.74 6.52
N GLN A 474 -30.72 -26.20 6.83
CA GLN A 474 -31.97 -26.98 6.81
C GLN A 474 -32.64 -27.12 5.43
N GLU A 475 -32.24 -26.35 4.41
CA GLU A 475 -32.76 -26.47 3.03
C GLU A 475 -31.71 -26.06 1.98
N PRO A 476 -30.66 -26.86 1.78
CA PRO A 476 -29.62 -26.42 0.87
C PRO A 476 -29.92 -26.77 -0.59
N ILE A 477 -29.84 -25.76 -1.45
CA ILE A 477 -29.81 -25.94 -2.91
C ILE A 477 -28.34 -26.14 -3.30
N TRP A 478 -27.92 -27.39 -3.36
CA TRP A 478 -26.54 -27.72 -3.74
C TRP A 478 -26.37 -27.78 -5.26
N ASP A 479 -25.24 -27.28 -5.73
CA ASP A 479 -24.72 -27.67 -7.03
C ASP A 479 -24.09 -29.07 -6.91
N GLU A 480 -24.74 -30.06 -7.51
CA GLU A 480 -24.31 -31.47 -7.49
C GLU A 480 -22.87 -31.63 -8.00
N ALA A 481 -22.44 -30.81 -8.96
CA ALA A 481 -21.07 -30.88 -9.48
C ALA A 481 -20.04 -30.42 -8.45
N ILE A 482 -20.36 -29.39 -7.65
CA ILE A 482 -19.45 -28.90 -6.60
C ILE A 482 -19.39 -29.89 -5.44
N MET A 483 -20.53 -30.48 -5.06
CA MET A 483 -20.56 -31.53 -4.03
C MET A 483 -19.76 -32.76 -4.44
N ASN A 484 -19.92 -33.24 -5.67
CA ASN A 484 -19.11 -34.35 -6.21
C ASN A 484 -17.62 -34.00 -6.23
N THR A 485 -17.27 -32.77 -6.58
CA THR A 485 -15.89 -32.27 -6.54
C THR A 485 -15.35 -32.26 -5.11
N LEU A 486 -16.15 -31.86 -4.12
CA LEU A 486 -15.78 -31.89 -2.71
C LEU A 486 -15.51 -33.31 -2.24
N VAL A 487 -16.46 -34.24 -2.45
CA VAL A 487 -16.31 -35.64 -2.05
C VAL A 487 -15.04 -36.24 -2.66
N TYR A 488 -14.85 -36.08 -3.97
CA TYR A 488 -13.64 -36.53 -4.65
C TYR A 488 -12.35 -35.91 -4.06
N SER A 489 -12.38 -34.61 -3.73
CA SER A 489 -11.23 -33.91 -3.16
C SER A 489 -10.90 -34.42 -1.75
N ILE A 490 -11.91 -34.71 -0.94
CA ILE A 490 -11.76 -35.29 0.40
C ILE A 490 -11.18 -36.70 0.28
N GLU A 491 -11.79 -37.58 -0.50
CA GLU A 491 -11.34 -38.96 -0.68
C GLU A 491 -9.88 -39.01 -1.17
N LYS A 492 -9.55 -38.18 -2.17
CA LYS A 492 -8.19 -38.06 -2.69
C LYS A 492 -7.24 -37.55 -1.60
N PHE A 493 -7.61 -36.49 -0.90
CA PHE A 493 -6.77 -35.93 0.17
C PHE A 493 -6.52 -36.96 1.28
N LEU A 494 -7.55 -37.63 1.78
CA LEU A 494 -7.41 -38.62 2.84
C LEU A 494 -6.61 -39.84 2.40
N THR A 495 -6.76 -40.27 1.14
CA THR A 495 -6.00 -41.40 0.58
C THR A 495 -4.51 -41.10 0.51
N PHE A 496 -4.12 -39.92 0.01
CA PHE A 496 -2.71 -39.62 -0.27
C PHE A 496 -2.00 -38.87 0.87
N GLN A 497 -2.73 -38.07 1.63
CA GLN A 497 -2.20 -37.12 2.60
C GLN A 497 -2.83 -37.26 4.00
N GLY A 498 -3.88 -38.08 4.17
CA GLY A 498 -4.64 -38.16 5.42
C GLY A 498 -3.80 -38.57 6.63
N LYS A 499 -2.87 -39.52 6.48
CA LYS A 499 -1.96 -39.92 7.57
C LYS A 499 -1.02 -38.78 7.98
N LYS A 500 -0.46 -38.06 7.01
CA LYS A 500 0.41 -36.89 7.26
C LYS A 500 -0.38 -35.82 8.00
N TRP A 501 -1.58 -35.52 7.52
CA TRP A 501 -2.45 -34.51 8.12
C TRP A 501 -2.88 -34.89 9.54
N PHE A 502 -3.26 -36.15 9.79
CA PHE A 502 -3.62 -36.62 11.13
C PHE A 502 -2.45 -36.45 12.11
N ASN A 503 -1.24 -36.85 11.72
CA ASN A 503 -0.05 -36.67 12.56
C ASN A 503 0.23 -35.18 12.84
N THR A 504 0.03 -34.32 11.83
CA THR A 504 0.15 -32.86 11.96
C THR A 504 -0.89 -32.32 12.94
N MET A 505 -2.16 -32.70 12.80
CA MET A 505 -3.23 -32.28 13.72
C MET A 505 -2.95 -32.69 15.16
N MET A 506 -2.42 -33.91 15.35
CA MET A 506 -2.03 -34.41 16.67
C MET A 506 -0.91 -33.57 17.29
N SER A 507 0.09 -33.12 16.52
CA SER A 507 1.15 -32.25 17.06
C SER A 507 0.61 -30.88 17.47
N ILE A 508 -0.34 -30.29 16.72
CA ILE A 508 -0.99 -29.02 17.07
C ILE A 508 -1.78 -29.17 18.38
N THR A 509 -2.56 -30.26 18.52
CA THR A 509 -3.41 -30.49 19.72
C THR A 509 -2.63 -30.72 21.01
N TYR A 510 -1.37 -31.15 20.94
CA TYR A 510 -0.50 -31.24 22.11
C TYR A 510 0.03 -29.88 22.58
N MET A 511 -0.09 -28.82 21.75
CA MET A 511 0.46 -27.50 22.04
C MET A 511 -0.57 -26.47 22.51
N ASP A 512 -1.84 -26.55 22.09
CA ASP A 512 -2.92 -25.72 22.66
C ASP A 512 -4.33 -26.22 22.28
N ASP A 513 -5.29 -25.98 23.18
CA ASP A 513 -6.75 -26.05 23.02
C ASP A 513 -7.53 -27.34 23.42
N LYS A 514 -8.50 -27.17 24.34
CA LYS A 514 -9.43 -28.21 24.85
C LYS A 514 -10.59 -28.49 23.88
N ASP A 515 -10.99 -27.53 23.05
CA ASP A 515 -12.11 -27.71 22.12
C ASP A 515 -11.73 -28.57 20.90
N MET A 516 -10.45 -28.54 20.51
CA MET A 516 -9.92 -29.37 19.43
C MET A 516 -9.78 -30.86 19.84
N GLN A 517 -9.53 -31.11 21.13
CA GLN A 517 -9.58 -32.47 21.70
C GLN A 517 -11.00 -33.06 21.73
N ALA A 518 -12.04 -32.23 21.89
CA ALA A 518 -13.43 -32.70 21.82
C ALA A 518 -13.76 -33.21 20.42
N TRP A 519 -13.31 -32.52 19.36
CA TRP A 519 -13.52 -32.95 17.98
C TRP A 519 -12.76 -34.26 17.64
N LEU A 520 -11.47 -34.35 17.95
CA LEU A 520 -10.69 -35.59 17.78
C LEU A 520 -11.24 -36.76 18.62
N GLY A 521 -11.83 -36.46 19.79
CA GLY A 521 -12.47 -37.43 20.67
C GLY A 521 -13.85 -37.92 20.22
N THR A 522 -14.49 -37.27 19.24
CA THR A 522 -15.81 -37.73 18.71
C THR A 522 -15.73 -38.96 17.82
N GLY A 523 -14.53 -39.41 17.42
CA GLY A 523 -14.39 -40.66 16.69
C GLY A 523 -15.21 -40.72 15.40
N VAL A 524 -15.36 -39.60 14.69
CA VAL A 524 -15.79 -39.64 13.30
C VAL A 524 -14.63 -40.28 12.54
N GLU A 525 -14.71 -41.60 12.34
CA GLU A 525 -13.88 -42.29 11.39
C GLU A 525 -14.00 -41.53 10.07
N LEU A 526 -12.88 -41.01 9.56
CA LEU A 526 -12.76 -40.25 8.31
C LEU A 526 -13.24 -41.04 7.05
N SER A 527 -13.88 -42.19 7.23
CA SER A 527 -14.53 -43.03 6.22
C SER A 527 -16.06 -42.92 6.21
N GLN A 528 -16.68 -42.11 7.05
CA GLN A 528 -18.10 -41.70 6.95
C GLN A 528 -18.18 -40.23 6.54
#